data_AF-A0A929Q232-F1
#
_entry.id   AF-A0A929Q232-F1
#
_cell.length_a   1.000
_cell.length_b   1.000
_cell.length_c   1.000
_cell.angle_alpha   90.00
_cell.angle_beta   90.00
_cell.angle_gamma   90.00
#
_symmetry.space_group_name_H-M   'P 1'
#
loop_
_entity.id
_entity.type
_entity.pdbx_description
1 polymer ?
#
loop_
_entity_poly.entity_id
_entity_poly.type
_entity_poly.pdbx_seq_one_letter_code
_entity_poly.pdbx_strand_id
1 'polypeptide(L)'
;MALYADFTRLYPDVDPELPLPLSSVERLGIAVAAGILAYGGAAGHLAIAGAGAAVLLLTVYGISTCPPRRLRSEARSRFPDLNWYEADADSQLKLGWALPLVWLAIMTLCAVCLFFVSAEYALTGAAICAIIAVALVWFAPGLSTAWKVSSPAFEEPDSHEVDYSDEEHSQPL
;
A
#
# COMPACT_ATOMS: atom_id res chain seq x y z
N MET A 1 -9.75 18.42 20.13
CA MET A 1 -8.89 19.49 19.57
C MET A 1 -7.47 19.49 20.15
N ALA A 2 -7.25 19.43 21.46
CA ALA A 2 -5.90 19.47 22.05
C ALA A 2 -4.96 18.33 21.55
N LEU A 3 -5.45 17.09 21.47
CA LEU A 3 -4.68 15.93 20.97
C LEU A 3 -4.18 16.13 19.53
N TYR A 4 -5.03 16.65 18.64
CA TYR A 4 -4.67 16.91 17.25
C TYR A 4 -3.62 18.02 17.13
N ALA A 5 -3.76 19.10 17.93
CA ALA A 5 -2.77 20.18 17.97
C ALA A 5 -1.39 19.72 18.46
N ASP A 6 -1.36 18.86 19.49
CA ASP A 6 -0.11 18.24 19.98
C ASP A 6 0.50 17.29 18.93
N PHE A 7 -0.33 16.52 18.22
CA PHE A 7 0.11 15.64 17.15
C PHE A 7 0.77 16.42 16.00
N THR A 8 0.11 17.45 15.46
CA THR A 8 0.66 18.26 14.35
C THR A 8 1.96 18.97 14.73
N ARG A 9 2.13 19.32 16.02
CA ARG A 9 3.37 19.90 16.52
C ARG A 9 4.54 18.89 16.53
N LEU A 10 4.28 17.64 16.89
CA LEU A 10 5.30 16.60 16.99
C LEU A 10 5.59 15.90 15.66
N TYR A 11 4.59 15.77 14.80
CA TYR A 11 4.66 15.08 13.51
C TYR A 11 4.02 15.92 12.39
N PRO A 12 4.62 17.08 12.04
CA PRO A 12 4.06 17.96 11.02
C PRO A 12 3.98 17.32 9.63
N ASP A 13 4.82 16.33 9.35
CA ASP A 13 4.91 15.65 8.05
C ASP A 13 4.06 14.36 7.95
N VAL A 14 3.33 14.00 9.01
CA VAL A 14 2.53 12.75 9.05
C VAL A 14 1.05 13.09 9.05
N ASP A 15 0.35 12.69 7.99
CA ASP A 15 -1.10 12.82 7.90
C ASP A 15 -1.77 11.47 8.23
N PRO A 16 -2.52 11.33 9.35
CA PRO A 16 -3.12 10.06 9.78
C PRO A 16 -4.22 9.56 8.83
N GLU A 17 -4.90 10.44 8.11
CA GLU A 17 -6.06 10.10 7.27
C GLU A 17 -5.65 9.63 5.88
N LEU A 18 -4.42 9.90 5.46
CA LEU A 18 -3.90 9.48 4.16
C LEU A 18 -3.04 8.20 4.27
N PRO A 19 -3.23 7.21 3.37
CA PRO A 19 -2.32 6.08 3.26
C PRO A 19 -0.97 6.53 2.71
N LEU A 20 0.13 5.97 3.22
CA LEU A 20 1.46 6.10 2.62
C LEU A 20 1.52 5.33 1.29
N PRO A 21 1.56 6.01 0.13
CA PRO A 21 1.69 5.31 -1.14
C PRO A 21 3.05 4.62 -1.21
N LEU A 22 3.11 3.45 -1.84
CA LEU A 22 4.39 2.91 -2.28
C LEU A 22 4.94 3.78 -3.41
N SER A 23 6.25 4.04 -3.37
CA SER A 23 6.91 4.74 -4.47
C SER A 23 6.92 3.86 -5.72
N SER A 24 7.01 4.48 -6.90
CA SER A 24 7.09 3.75 -8.18
C SER A 24 8.27 2.79 -8.24
N VAL A 25 9.38 3.11 -7.56
CA VAL A 25 10.58 2.26 -7.50
C VAL A 25 10.34 1.04 -6.62
N GLU A 26 9.69 1.22 -5.46
CA GLU A 26 9.32 0.11 -4.57
C GLU A 26 8.37 -0.87 -5.27
N ARG A 27 7.37 -0.33 -5.98
CA ARG A 27 6.44 -1.13 -6.80
C ARG A 27 7.16 -1.89 -7.90
N LEU A 28 8.08 -1.25 -8.60
CA LEU A 28 8.87 -1.89 -9.64
C LEU A 28 9.71 -3.04 -9.07
N GLY A 29 10.35 -2.84 -7.91
CA GLY A 29 11.12 -3.89 -7.24
C GLY A 29 10.26 -5.12 -6.92
N ILE A 30 9.07 -4.91 -6.35
CA ILE A 30 8.14 -6.01 -6.02
C ILE A 30 7.65 -6.70 -7.31
N ALA A 31 7.27 -5.92 -8.33
CA ALA A 31 6.77 -6.46 -9.60
C ALA A 31 7.84 -7.29 -10.33
N VAL A 32 9.07 -6.79 -10.41
CA VAL A 32 10.20 -7.51 -11.02
C VAL A 32 10.52 -8.78 -10.25
N ALA A 33 10.57 -8.72 -8.91
CA ALA A 33 10.81 -9.90 -8.09
C ALA A 33 9.71 -10.97 -8.26
N ALA A 34 8.45 -10.55 -8.32
CA ALA A 34 7.32 -11.44 -8.59
C ALA A 34 7.40 -12.05 -10.01
N GLY A 35 7.84 -11.30 -11.01
CA GLY A 35 8.10 -11.81 -12.36
C GLY A 35 9.17 -12.89 -12.39
N ILE A 36 10.30 -12.69 -11.71
CA ILE A 36 11.38 -13.67 -11.61
C ILE A 36 10.88 -14.94 -10.89
N LEU A 37 10.13 -14.75 -9.80
CA LEU A 37 9.53 -15.84 -9.04
C LEU A 37 8.55 -16.66 -9.92
N ALA A 38 7.66 -15.97 -10.64
CA ALA A 38 6.67 -16.60 -11.53
C ALA A 38 7.34 -17.33 -12.71
N TYR A 39 8.39 -16.74 -13.30
CA TYR A 39 9.19 -17.39 -14.33
C TYR A 39 9.80 -18.70 -13.84
N GLY A 40 10.50 -18.64 -12.69
CA GLY A 40 11.14 -19.82 -12.10
C GLY A 40 10.12 -20.90 -11.74
N GLY A 41 8.97 -20.49 -11.19
CA GLY A 41 7.86 -21.40 -10.89
C GLY A 41 7.28 -22.05 -12.14
N ALA A 42 6.94 -21.27 -13.17
CA ALA A 42 6.36 -21.78 -14.40
C ALA A 42 7.32 -22.66 -15.23
N ALA A 43 8.63 -22.36 -15.20
CA ALA A 43 9.65 -23.15 -15.89
C ALA A 43 10.10 -24.38 -15.09
N GLY A 44 9.66 -24.55 -13.84
CA GLY A 44 10.11 -25.64 -12.96
C GLY A 44 11.55 -25.48 -12.44
N HIS A 45 12.14 -24.28 -12.54
CA HIS A 45 13.50 -23.99 -12.08
C HIS A 45 13.48 -23.44 -10.64
N LEU A 46 13.61 -24.34 -9.67
CA LEU A 46 13.57 -24.00 -8.25
C LEU A 46 14.63 -22.96 -7.83
N ALA A 47 15.83 -22.99 -8.44
CA ALA A 47 16.88 -22.01 -8.15
C ALA A 47 16.45 -20.58 -8.53
N ILE A 48 15.79 -20.41 -9.69
CA ILE A 48 15.33 -19.10 -10.16
C ILE A 48 14.13 -18.64 -9.34
N ALA A 49 13.20 -19.55 -9.03
CA ALA A 49 12.08 -19.26 -8.14
C ALA A 49 12.59 -18.81 -6.75
N GLY A 50 13.56 -19.52 -6.18
CA GLY A 50 14.19 -19.18 -4.91
C GLY A 50 14.87 -17.81 -4.95
N ALA A 51 15.59 -17.48 -6.03
CA ALA A 51 16.19 -16.16 -6.21
C ALA A 51 15.12 -15.05 -6.27
N GLY A 52 14.03 -15.26 -7.02
CA GLY A 52 12.90 -14.34 -7.08
C GLY A 52 12.25 -14.11 -5.71
N ALA A 53 12.04 -15.17 -4.93
CA ALA A 53 11.52 -15.08 -3.57
C ALA A 53 12.47 -14.30 -2.64
N ALA A 54 13.79 -14.55 -2.72
CA ALA A 54 14.77 -13.82 -1.93
C ALA A 54 14.79 -12.32 -2.26
N VAL A 55 14.76 -11.96 -3.54
CA VAL A 55 14.69 -10.55 -3.97
C VAL A 55 13.38 -9.91 -3.51
N LEU A 56 12.27 -10.63 -3.57
CA LEU A 56 10.97 -10.14 -3.10
C LEU A 56 11.01 -9.83 -1.60
N LEU A 57 11.54 -10.75 -0.78
CA LEU A 57 11.69 -10.56 0.66
C LEU A 57 12.61 -9.39 0.99
N LEU A 58 13.75 -9.28 0.31
CA LEU A 58 14.67 -8.16 0.50
C LEU A 58 14.04 -6.82 0.12
N THR A 59 13.25 -6.80 -0.95
CA THR A 59 12.52 -5.60 -1.38
C THR A 59 11.50 -5.18 -0.33
N VAL A 60 10.66 -6.11 0.12
CA VAL A 60 9.65 -5.86 1.17
C VAL A 60 10.32 -5.41 2.48
N TYR A 61 11.42 -6.07 2.86
CA TYR A 61 12.20 -5.69 4.03
C TYR A 61 12.76 -4.27 3.89
N GLY A 62 13.39 -3.94 2.77
CA GLY A 62 13.90 -2.60 2.49
C GLY A 62 12.82 -1.53 2.62
N ILE A 63 11.66 -1.77 2.01
CA ILE A 63 10.48 -0.88 2.11
C ILE A 63 10.06 -0.68 3.57
N SER A 64 10.01 -1.76 4.36
CA SER A 64 9.60 -1.69 5.77
C SER A 64 10.53 -0.83 6.63
N THR A 65 11.81 -0.72 6.25
CA THR A 65 12.81 0.05 6.98
C THR A 65 12.84 1.54 6.61
N CYS A 66 12.10 1.96 5.58
CA CYS A 66 12.10 3.35 5.12
C CYS A 66 11.65 4.32 6.24
N PRO A 67 12.39 5.43 6.46
CA PRO A 67 12.10 6.42 7.50
C PRO A 67 10.64 6.89 7.63
N PRO A 68 9.90 7.22 6.54
CA PRO A 68 8.52 7.69 6.67
C PRO A 68 7.57 6.64 7.25
N ARG A 69 7.78 5.35 6.95
CA ARG A 69 6.96 4.26 7.48
C ARG A 69 7.26 4.00 8.96
N ARG A 70 8.53 4.10 9.36
CA ARG A 70 8.95 4.01 10.76
C ARG A 70 8.42 5.17 11.61
N LEU A 71 8.47 6.39 11.06
CA LEU A 71 7.97 7.57 11.76
C LEU A 71 6.46 7.48 12.00
N ARG A 72 5.70 7.01 10.99
CA ARG A 72 4.26 6.80 11.13
C ARG A 72 3.92 5.70 12.14
N SER A 73 4.67 4.59 12.18
CA SER A 73 4.42 3.53 13.17
C SER A 73 4.70 4.00 14.60
N GLU A 74 5.70 4.87 14.79
CA GLU A 74 5.98 5.54 16.07
C GLU A 74 4.90 6.57 16.43
N ALA A 75 4.43 7.37 15.46
CA ALA A 75 3.35 8.33 15.68
C ALA A 75 2.05 7.63 16.07
N ARG A 76 1.72 6.51 15.43
CA ARG A 76 0.55 5.68 15.75
C ARG A 76 0.64 5.05 17.13
N SER A 77 1.81 4.58 17.55
CA SER A 77 1.95 3.99 18.89
C SER A 77 1.82 5.04 20.00
N ARG A 78 2.16 6.31 19.72
CA ARG A 78 1.99 7.43 20.66
C ARG A 78 0.57 8.01 20.67
N PHE A 79 -0.11 8.04 19.53
CA PHE A 79 -1.45 8.61 19.38
C PHE A 79 -2.42 7.60 18.76
N PRO A 80 -2.83 6.55 19.50
CA PRO A 80 -3.69 5.50 18.96
C PRO A 80 -5.14 5.96 18.70
N ASP A 81 -5.60 7.00 19.40
CA ASP A 81 -7.00 7.49 19.35
C ASP A 81 -7.30 8.40 18.14
N LEU A 82 -6.32 8.67 17.27
CA LEU A 82 -6.53 9.38 16.00
C LEU A 82 -7.18 8.44 14.97
N ASN A 83 -7.93 9.02 14.03
CA ASN A 83 -8.50 8.29 12.89
C ASN A 83 -7.40 7.93 11.88
N TRP A 84 -6.63 6.90 12.20
CA TRP A 84 -5.66 6.34 11.27
C TRP A 84 -6.39 5.66 10.11
N TYR A 85 -6.02 5.97 8.87
CA TYR A 85 -6.51 5.28 7.67
C TYR A 85 -6.39 3.75 7.77
N GLU A 86 -5.35 3.27 8.46
CA GLU A 86 -5.14 1.85 8.68
C GLU A 86 -6.10 1.24 9.71
N ALA A 87 -6.88 2.01 10.47
CA ALA A 87 -7.85 1.50 11.44
C ALA A 87 -9.23 1.20 10.81
N ASP A 88 -9.49 1.69 9.61
CA ASP A 88 -10.75 1.47 8.91
C ASP A 88 -10.92 -0.01 8.52
N ALA A 89 -11.86 -0.68 9.18
CA ALA A 89 -12.15 -2.10 9.02
C ALA A 89 -12.50 -2.47 7.56
N ASP A 90 -13.26 -1.62 6.87
CA ASP A 90 -13.68 -1.85 5.47
C ASP A 90 -12.52 -1.75 4.48
N SER A 91 -11.58 -0.84 4.73
CA SER A 91 -10.34 -0.70 3.95
C SER A 91 -9.43 -1.91 4.17
N GLN A 92 -9.29 -2.34 5.44
CA GLN A 92 -8.50 -3.51 5.79
C GLN A 92 -9.05 -4.82 5.23
N LEU A 93 -10.36 -5.02 5.23
CA LEU A 93 -10.99 -6.25 4.71
C LEU A 93 -10.79 -6.39 3.20
N LYS A 94 -11.02 -5.32 2.43
CA LYS A 94 -10.81 -5.32 0.98
C LYS A 94 -9.34 -5.52 0.63
N LEU A 95 -8.43 -4.83 1.31
CA LEU A 95 -7.00 -4.96 1.08
C LEU A 95 -6.44 -6.32 1.54
N GLY A 96 -6.96 -6.81 2.66
CA GLY A 96 -6.58 -8.08 3.28
C GLY A 96 -6.92 -9.30 2.41
N TRP A 97 -8.01 -9.25 1.64
CA TRP A 97 -8.38 -10.33 0.71
C TRP A 97 -7.83 -10.14 -0.71
N ALA A 98 -7.67 -8.90 -1.17
CA ALA A 98 -7.26 -8.67 -2.54
C ALA A 98 -5.79 -9.08 -2.80
N LEU A 99 -4.90 -8.84 -1.83
CA LEU A 99 -3.49 -9.25 -1.95
C LEU A 99 -3.31 -10.78 -2.06
N PRO A 100 -3.88 -11.63 -1.19
CA PRO A 100 -3.76 -13.08 -1.33
C PRO A 100 -4.45 -13.59 -2.60
N LEU A 101 -5.54 -12.95 -3.06
CA LEU A 101 -6.17 -13.29 -4.34
C LEU A 101 -5.25 -13.07 -5.54
N VAL A 102 -4.50 -11.97 -5.57
CA VAL A 102 -3.49 -11.72 -6.62
C VAL A 102 -2.41 -12.80 -6.61
N TRP A 103 -1.90 -13.17 -5.42
CA TRP A 103 -0.92 -14.24 -5.31
C TRP A 103 -1.47 -15.59 -5.73
N LEU A 104 -2.71 -15.91 -5.37
CA LEU A 104 -3.38 -17.13 -5.83
C LEU A 104 -3.52 -17.16 -7.35
N ALA A 105 -3.88 -16.04 -7.98
CA ALA A 105 -3.96 -15.95 -9.45
C ALA A 105 -2.60 -16.19 -10.13
N ILE A 106 -1.50 -15.71 -9.53
CA ILE A 106 -0.14 -15.99 -10.04
C ILE A 106 0.20 -17.48 -9.87
N MET A 107 -0.10 -18.07 -8.70
CA MET A 107 0.18 -19.49 -8.44
C MET A 107 -0.62 -20.41 -9.34
N THR A 108 -1.89 -20.11 -9.60
CA THR A 108 -2.72 -20.89 -10.54
C THR A 108 -2.19 -20.75 -11.97
N LEU A 109 -1.78 -19.55 -12.39
CA LEU A 109 -1.15 -19.34 -13.70
C LEU A 109 0.14 -20.15 -13.85
N CYS A 110 1.02 -20.12 -12.86
CA CYS A 110 2.25 -20.92 -12.85
C CYS A 110 1.96 -22.43 -12.89
N ALA A 111 0.97 -22.90 -12.12
CA ALA A 111 0.57 -24.31 -12.12
C ALA A 111 0.03 -24.75 -13.49
N VAL A 112 -0.85 -23.94 -14.10
CA VAL A 112 -1.37 -24.21 -15.45
C VAL A 112 -0.21 -24.30 -16.45
N CYS A 113 0.74 -23.36 -16.38
CA CYS A 113 1.90 -23.38 -17.27
C CYS A 113 2.76 -24.63 -17.06
N LEU A 114 3.02 -25.02 -15.81
CA LEU A 114 3.87 -26.16 -15.50
C LEU A 114 3.25 -27.49 -15.92
N PHE A 115 1.94 -27.68 -15.70
CA PHE A 115 1.27 -28.97 -15.96
C PHE A 115 0.74 -29.13 -17.38
N PHE A 116 0.35 -28.05 -18.07
CA PHE A 116 -0.32 -28.14 -19.37
C PHE A 116 0.57 -27.73 -20.56
N VAL A 117 1.68 -27.01 -20.34
CA VAL A 117 2.58 -26.61 -21.42
C VAL A 117 3.63 -27.68 -21.65
N SER A 118 3.71 -28.19 -22.88
CA SER A 118 4.74 -29.15 -23.30
C SER A 118 6.15 -28.56 -23.10
N ALA A 119 7.12 -29.41 -22.78
CA ALA A 119 8.50 -28.99 -22.47
C ALA A 119 9.15 -28.11 -23.57
N GLU A 120 8.78 -28.32 -24.83
CA GLU A 120 9.26 -27.54 -25.98
C GLU A 120 8.87 -26.05 -25.91
N TYR A 121 7.78 -25.71 -25.22
CA TYR A 121 7.27 -24.35 -25.07
C TYR A 121 7.40 -23.82 -23.64
N ALA A 122 8.04 -24.57 -22.73
CA ALA A 122 8.14 -24.22 -21.31
C ALA A 122 8.82 -22.86 -21.08
N LEU A 123 9.87 -22.55 -21.84
CA LEU A 123 10.59 -21.27 -21.71
C LEU A 123 9.72 -20.08 -22.14
N THR A 124 9.04 -20.21 -23.28
CA THR A 124 8.17 -19.16 -23.83
C THR A 124 6.93 -18.98 -22.97
N GLY A 125 6.33 -20.08 -22.49
CA GLY A 125 5.20 -20.07 -21.55
C GLY A 125 5.57 -19.41 -20.22
N ALA A 126 6.74 -19.73 -19.67
CA ALA A 126 7.24 -19.11 -18.45
C ALA A 126 7.49 -17.60 -18.62
N ALA A 127 8.01 -17.16 -19.77
CA ALA A 127 8.18 -15.74 -20.08
C ALA A 127 6.85 -14.98 -20.12
N ILE A 128 5.82 -15.57 -20.75
CA ILE A 128 4.46 -14.99 -20.78
C ILE A 128 3.89 -14.92 -19.35
N CYS A 129 4.03 -15.98 -18.55
CA CYS A 129 3.58 -16.00 -17.16
C CYS A 129 4.26 -14.91 -16.32
N ALA A 130 5.56 -14.69 -16.53
CA ALA A 130 6.31 -13.65 -15.84
C ALA A 130 5.77 -12.24 -16.16
N ILE A 131 5.49 -11.96 -17.44
CA ILE A 131 4.92 -10.67 -17.87
C ILE A 131 3.54 -10.45 -17.26
N ILE A 132 2.68 -11.48 -17.26
CA ILE A 132 1.35 -11.41 -16.66
C ILE A 132 1.47 -11.20 -15.14
N ALA A 133 2.37 -11.90 -14.45
CA ALA A 133 2.60 -11.72 -13.02
C ALA A 133 3.07 -10.31 -12.69
N VAL A 134 4.02 -9.75 -13.47
CA VAL A 134 4.46 -8.35 -13.34
C VAL A 134 3.28 -7.40 -13.49
N ALA A 135 2.43 -7.59 -14.51
CA ALA A 135 1.26 -6.76 -14.71
C ALA A 135 0.25 -6.87 -13.55
N LEU A 136 -0.04 -8.08 -13.09
CA LEU A 136 -0.94 -8.32 -11.95
C LEU A 136 -0.45 -7.63 -10.68
N VAL A 137 0.84 -7.76 -10.36
CA VAL A 137 1.44 -7.10 -9.19
C VAL A 137 1.50 -5.59 -9.37
N TRP A 138 1.78 -5.11 -10.59
CA TRP A 138 1.80 -3.68 -10.88
C TRP A 138 0.44 -3.03 -10.64
N PHE A 139 -0.65 -3.68 -11.06
CA PHE A 139 -2.02 -3.19 -10.90
C PHE A 139 -2.70 -3.65 -9.61
N ALA A 140 -2.02 -4.43 -8.76
CA ALA A 140 -2.60 -4.97 -7.54
C ALA A 140 -3.15 -3.86 -6.63
N PRO A 141 -4.36 -4.04 -6.07
CA PRO A 141 -4.92 -3.13 -5.08
C PRO A 141 -4.02 -3.11 -3.83
N GLY A 142 -3.72 -1.90 -3.34
CA GLY A 142 -2.75 -1.66 -2.26
C GLY A 142 -1.33 -1.36 -2.73
N LEU A 143 -0.97 -1.76 -3.95
CA LEU A 143 0.28 -1.35 -4.61
C LEU A 143 0.05 -0.22 -5.61
N SER A 144 -1.06 -0.23 -6.36
CA SER A 144 -1.34 0.79 -7.37
C SER A 144 -2.20 1.94 -6.85
N THR A 145 -1.84 3.16 -7.25
CA THR A 145 -2.56 4.41 -6.93
C THR A 145 -3.95 4.49 -7.57
N ALA A 146 -4.27 3.57 -8.49
CA ALA A 146 -5.54 3.52 -9.22
C ALA A 146 -6.72 3.07 -8.35
N TRP A 147 -6.45 2.42 -7.21
CA TRP A 147 -7.47 1.97 -6.26
C TRP A 147 -7.64 2.91 -5.07
N LYS A 148 -7.32 4.21 -5.22
CA LYS A 148 -7.70 5.20 -4.22
C LYS A 148 -9.23 5.20 -4.11
N VAL A 149 -9.73 4.72 -2.98
CA VAL A 149 -11.11 4.97 -2.55
C VAL A 149 -11.23 6.49 -2.50
N SER A 150 -12.08 7.08 -3.35
CA SER A 150 -12.48 8.46 -3.19
C SER A 150 -13.22 8.54 -1.86
N SER A 151 -12.58 9.12 -0.83
CA SER A 151 -13.35 9.57 0.33
C SER A 151 -14.39 10.57 -0.18
N PRO A 152 -15.68 10.46 0.24
CA PRO A 152 -16.64 11.51 -0.03
C PRO A 152 -16.04 12.83 0.46
N ALA A 153 -16.11 13.85 -0.39
CA ALA A 153 -15.63 15.18 -0.08
C ALA A 153 -16.12 15.57 1.32
N PHE A 154 -15.18 15.97 2.17
CA PHE A 154 -15.46 16.56 3.46
C PHE A 154 -16.45 17.70 3.20
N GLU A 155 -17.69 17.53 3.68
CA GLU A 155 -18.68 18.59 3.70
C GLU A 155 -18.11 19.62 4.68
N GLU A 156 -17.51 20.67 4.13
CA GLU A 156 -16.91 21.78 4.86
C GLU A 156 -17.98 22.29 5.84
N PRO A 157 -17.76 22.19 7.17
CA PRO A 157 -18.76 22.63 8.13
C PRO A 157 -18.95 24.13 7.92
N ASP A 158 -20.18 24.47 7.55
CA ASP A 158 -20.68 25.82 7.29
C ASP A 158 -20.06 26.78 8.30
N SER A 159 -19.27 27.72 7.79
CA SER A 159 -18.60 28.73 8.58
C SER A 159 -19.67 29.62 9.20
N HIS A 160 -20.17 29.24 10.39
CA HIS A 160 -20.87 30.17 11.24
C HIS A 160 -19.89 31.28 11.61
N GLU A 161 -20.00 32.34 10.84
CA GLU A 161 -19.50 33.69 11.03
C GLU A 161 -19.54 34.06 12.52
N VAL A 162 -18.37 34.06 13.16
CA VAL A 162 -18.22 34.58 14.51
C VAL A 162 -18.21 36.10 14.38
N ASP A 163 -19.38 36.70 14.59
CA ASP A 163 -19.57 38.15 14.69
C ASP A 163 -18.79 38.68 15.90
N TYR A 164 -17.68 39.36 15.63
CA TYR A 164 -16.82 40.00 16.62
C TYR A 164 -17.25 41.46 16.80
N SER A 165 -18.50 41.66 17.20
CA SER A 165 -19.06 42.99 17.45
C SER A 165 -19.91 42.92 18.72
N ASP A 166 -19.28 43.14 19.88
CA ASP A 166 -19.90 43.76 21.08
C ASP A 166 -18.97 43.62 22.30
N GLU A 167 -17.84 44.32 22.31
CA GLU A 167 -17.15 44.70 23.56
C GLU A 167 -16.70 46.16 23.48
N GLU A 168 -17.66 47.08 23.45
CA GLU A 168 -17.40 48.50 23.73
C GLU A 168 -18.54 49.13 24.52
N HIS A 169 -18.61 48.87 25.84
CA HIS A 169 -19.26 49.68 26.89
C HIS A 169 -19.11 48.94 28.23
N SER A 170 -18.65 49.47 29.36
CA SER A 170 -18.32 50.81 29.79
C SER A 170 -17.45 50.68 31.06
N GLN A 171 -16.32 51.38 31.14
CA GLN A 171 -15.80 51.81 32.44
C GLN A 171 -16.43 53.16 32.77
N PRO A 172 -16.90 53.35 34.01
CA PRO A 172 -16.72 54.65 34.63
C PRO A 172 -16.10 54.55 36.03
N LEU A 173 -14.98 55.28 36.15
CA LEU A 173 -14.42 56.02 37.29
C LEU A 173 -14.21 55.29 38.63
#